data_AF-A0A3C1G2C7-F1
#
_entry.id   AF-A0A3C1G2C7-F1
#
_cell.length_a   1.000
_cell.length_b   1.000
_cell.length_c   1.000
_cell.angle_alpha   90.00
_cell.angle_beta   90.00
_cell.angle_gamma   90.00
#
_symmetry.space_group_name_H-M   'P 1'
#
loop_
_entity.id
_entity.type
_entity.pdbx_description
1 polymer ?
#
loop_
_entity_poly.entity_id
_entity_poly.type
_entity_poly.pdbx_seq_one_letter_code
_entity_poly.pdbx_strand_id
1 'polypeptide(L)'
;MKLLNDLKLQFEKELWALSPELAVMDTILNQHPEIYEIVKKDLTMGKESKFGRQDMPSVEQVVRAATYKEMKNLTYRELEYAQYDSRMCSLFIKLDERKSFSFKHIRNTSRR
;
A
#
# COMPACT_ATOMS: atom_id res chain seq x y z
N MET A 1 -16.00 -18.25 7.76
CA MET A 1 -16.08 -17.43 8.99
C MET A 1 -14.73 -16.88 9.48
N LYS A 2 -13.56 -17.25 8.93
CA LYS A 2 -12.27 -16.68 9.36
C LYS A 2 -12.13 -15.18 9.06
N LEU A 3 -12.43 -14.76 7.83
CA LEU A 3 -12.36 -13.36 7.40
C LEU A 3 -13.22 -12.40 8.24
N LEU A 4 -14.43 -12.81 8.63
CA LEU A 4 -15.30 -11.99 9.51
C LEU A 4 -14.73 -11.83 10.93
N ASN A 5 -14.02 -12.83 11.45
CA ASN A 5 -13.38 -12.74 12.76
C ASN A 5 -12.11 -11.89 12.70
N ASP A 6 -11.31 -12.03 11.63
CA ASP A 6 -10.12 -11.21 11.42
C ASP A 6 -10.48 -9.72 11.28
N LEU A 7 -11.56 -9.43 10.54
CA LEU A 7 -12.08 -8.07 10.40
C LEU A 7 -12.59 -7.49 11.72
N LYS A 8 -13.32 -8.28 12.53
CA LYS A 8 -13.75 -7.84 13.87
C LYS A 8 -12.57 -7.40 14.73
N LEU A 9 -11.48 -8.18 14.71
CA LEU A 9 -10.27 -7.88 15.46
C LEU A 9 -9.51 -6.66 14.91
N GLN A 10 -9.58 -6.41 13.60
CA GLN A 10 -9.03 -5.20 13.00
C GLN A 10 -9.85 -3.95 13.34
N PHE A 11 -11.19 -4.03 13.36
CA PHE A 11 -12.08 -2.91 13.68
C PHE A 11 -12.02 -2.46 15.14
N GLU A 12 -11.49 -3.29 16.04
CA GLU A 12 -11.18 -2.88 17.42
C GLU A 12 -10.06 -1.82 17.49
N LYS A 13 -9.24 -1.69 16.43
CA LYS A 13 -8.23 -0.63 16.36
C LYS A 13 -8.92 0.68 15.94
N GLU A 14 -8.77 1.72 16.78
CA GLU A 14 -9.36 3.05 16.60
C GLU A 14 -9.16 3.62 15.19
N LEU A 15 -8.00 3.33 14.59
CA LEU A 15 -7.66 3.85 13.28
C LEU A 15 -8.43 3.14 12.14
N TRP A 16 -8.64 1.83 12.23
CA TRP A 16 -9.40 1.10 11.21
C TRP A 16 -10.91 1.35 11.31
N ALA A 17 -11.41 1.66 12.50
CA ALA A 17 -12.81 2.05 12.71
C ALA A 17 -13.19 3.33 11.93
N LEU A 18 -12.24 4.25 11.73
CA LEU A 18 -12.45 5.50 10.99
C LEU A 18 -12.44 5.32 9.46
N SER A 19 -11.99 4.17 8.96
CA SER A 19 -11.97 3.87 7.52
C SER A 19 -12.09 2.35 7.31
N PRO A 20 -13.30 1.80 7.50
CA PRO A 20 -13.51 0.36 7.47
C PRO A 20 -13.24 -0.25 6.09
N GLU A 21 -13.39 0.52 5.00
CA GLU A 21 -13.09 0.05 3.65
C GLU A 21 -11.59 -0.25 3.48
N LEU A 22 -10.73 0.57 4.07
CA LEU A 22 -9.28 0.37 4.03
C LEU A 22 -8.86 -0.84 4.88
N ALA A 23 -9.54 -1.10 5.99
CA ALA A 23 -9.29 -2.28 6.82
C ALA A 23 -9.64 -3.58 6.09
N VAL A 24 -10.76 -3.57 5.36
CA VAL A 24 -11.14 -4.70 4.50
C VAL A 24 -10.10 -4.94 3.43
N MET A 25 -9.65 -3.87 2.74
CA MET A 25 -8.61 -4.03 1.72
C MET A 25 -7.26 -4.48 2.30
N ASP A 26 -6.87 -4.00 3.49
CA ASP A 26 -5.67 -4.48 4.17
C ASP A 26 -5.77 -5.98 4.43
N THR A 27 -6.92 -6.45 4.94
CA THR A 27 -7.16 -7.87 5.21
C THR A 27 -7.10 -8.71 3.93
N ILE A 28 -7.74 -8.27 2.84
CA ILE A 28 -7.72 -8.97 1.55
C ILE A 28 -6.28 -9.07 1.02
N LEU A 29 -5.56 -7.95 1.02
CA LEU A 29 -4.19 -7.89 0.54
C LEU A 29 -3.24 -8.75 1.39
N ASN A 30 -3.47 -8.85 2.70
CA ASN A 30 -2.71 -9.74 3.59
C ASN A 30 -3.04 -11.23 3.36
N GLN A 31 -4.29 -11.56 3.03
CA GLN A 31 -4.72 -12.95 2.79
C GLN A 31 -4.34 -13.47 1.39
N HIS A 32 -4.17 -12.56 0.42
CA HIS A 32 -3.86 -12.89 -0.98
C HIS A 32 -2.51 -12.32 -1.42
N PRO A 33 -1.38 -12.83 -0.87
CA PRO A 33 -0.05 -12.37 -1.26
C PRO A 33 0.29 -12.66 -2.73
N GLU A 34 -0.41 -13.61 -3.36
CA GLU A 34 -0.36 -13.90 -4.79
C GLU A 34 -0.60 -12.67 -5.69
N ILE A 35 -1.40 -11.70 -5.23
CA ILE A 35 -1.65 -10.44 -5.94
C ILE A 35 -0.34 -9.69 -6.14
N TYR A 36 0.54 -9.66 -5.14
CA TYR A 36 1.83 -8.97 -5.23
C TYR A 36 2.74 -9.64 -6.26
N GLU A 37 2.70 -10.97 -6.39
CA GLU A 37 3.52 -11.69 -7.37
C GLU A 37 3.03 -11.49 -8.81
N ILE A 38 1.72 -11.32 -9.01
CA ILE A 38 1.16 -10.93 -10.32
C ILE A 38 1.65 -9.53 -10.67
N VAL A 39 1.45 -8.56 -9.79
CA VAL A 39 1.84 -7.17 -10.04
C VAL A 39 3.35 -7.02 -10.18
N LYS A 40 4.15 -7.81 -9.45
CA LYS A 40 5.60 -7.83 -9.59
C LYS A 40 6.03 -8.20 -11.00
N LYS A 41 5.37 -9.16 -11.66
CA LYS A 41 5.69 -9.52 -13.05
C LYS A 41 5.44 -8.35 -14.01
N ASP A 42 4.35 -7.62 -13.79
CA ASP A 42 4.00 -6.45 -14.59
C ASP A 42 5.00 -5.30 -14.35
N LEU A 43 5.31 -5.00 -13.09
CA LEU A 43 6.28 -3.96 -12.70
C LEU A 43 7.72 -4.27 -13.14
N THR A 44 8.06 -5.55 -13.31
CA THR A 44 9.40 -5.97 -13.72
C THR A 44 9.54 -6.16 -15.22
N MET A 45 8.44 -6.23 -16.00
CA MET A 45 8.44 -6.49 -17.45
C MET A 45 9.43 -7.60 -17.88
N GLY A 46 9.66 -8.61 -17.04
CA GLY A 46 10.62 -9.69 -17.31
C GLY A 46 12.11 -9.35 -17.12
N LYS A 47 12.46 -8.21 -16.51
CA LYS A 47 13.84 -7.88 -16.08
C LYS A 47 13.91 -7.96 -14.55
N GLU A 48 14.96 -8.59 -14.01
CA GLU A 48 15.26 -8.57 -12.57
C GLU A 48 15.63 -7.15 -12.11
N SER A 49 14.61 -6.31 -11.95
CA SER A 49 14.71 -5.00 -11.33
C SER A 49 15.01 -5.21 -9.85
N LYS A 50 16.07 -4.56 -9.36
CA LYS A 50 16.46 -4.55 -7.94
C LYS A 50 15.46 -3.74 -7.09
N PHE A 51 14.22 -4.21 -7.01
CA PHE A 51 13.27 -3.77 -5.98
C PHE A 51 13.85 -4.13 -4.60
N GLY A 52 13.87 -3.18 -3.67
CA GLY A 52 14.46 -3.37 -2.33
C GLY A 52 15.85 -2.76 -2.11
N ARG A 53 16.36 -1.93 -3.03
CA ARG A 53 17.47 -1.00 -2.70
C ARG A 53 16.94 0.02 -1.67
N GLN A 54 17.78 0.44 -0.73
CA GLN A 54 17.40 1.21 0.49
C GLN A 54 16.53 2.46 0.29
N ASP A 55 16.41 2.97 -0.95
CA ASP A 55 15.59 4.13 -1.33
C ASP A 55 14.36 3.80 -2.21
N MET A 56 14.06 2.52 -2.47
CA MET A 56 13.03 2.10 -3.43
C MET A 56 11.90 1.30 -2.75
N PRO A 57 10.61 1.66 -2.95
CA PRO A 57 9.48 1.01 -2.30
C PRO A 57 9.36 -0.46 -2.73
N SER A 58 8.94 -1.31 -1.81
CA SER A 58 8.61 -2.71 -2.10
C SER A 58 7.38 -2.82 -3.02
N VAL A 59 7.22 -3.95 -3.71
CA VAL A 59 6.03 -4.20 -4.54
C VAL A 59 4.74 -4.11 -3.71
N GLU A 60 4.77 -4.63 -2.48
CA GLU A 60 3.65 -4.51 -1.54
C GLU A 60 3.31 -3.04 -1.25
N GLN A 61 4.32 -2.21 -0.96
CA GLN A 61 4.12 -0.78 -0.72
C GLN A 61 3.59 -0.04 -1.96
N VAL A 62 4.06 -0.40 -3.16
CA VAL A 62 3.56 0.18 -4.41
C VAL A 62 2.10 -0.18 -4.63
N VAL A 63 1.73 -1.45 -4.46
CA VAL A 63 0.34 -1.91 -4.61
C VAL A 63 -0.56 -1.20 -3.60
N ARG A 64 -0.16 -1.18 -2.32
CA ARG A 64 -0.92 -0.50 -1.27
C ARG A 64 -1.05 1.00 -1.54
N ALA A 65 0.02 1.67 -1.96
CA ALA A 65 -0.02 3.09 -2.29
C ALA A 65 -0.94 3.38 -3.48
N ALA A 66 -0.94 2.52 -4.50
CA ALA A 66 -1.85 2.61 -5.65
C ALA A 66 -3.31 2.39 -5.21
N THR A 67 -3.59 1.35 -4.42
CA THR A 67 -4.94 1.09 -3.89
C THR A 67 -5.45 2.27 -3.07
N TYR A 68 -4.61 2.81 -2.17
CA TYR A 68 -4.98 3.97 -1.35
C TYR A 68 -5.30 5.20 -2.21
N LYS A 69 -4.46 5.46 -3.23
CA LYS A 69 -4.66 6.54 -4.20
C LYS A 69 -6.00 6.42 -4.91
N GLU A 70 -6.32 5.24 -5.44
CA GLU A 70 -7.58 5.01 -6.17
C GLU A 70 -8.79 5.11 -5.23
N MET A 71 -8.72 4.51 -4.03
CA MET A 71 -9.82 4.56 -3.05
C MET A 71 -10.14 5.98 -2.58
N LYS A 72 -9.12 6.86 -2.48
CA LYS A 72 -9.29 8.25 -2.06
C LYS A 72 -9.35 9.23 -3.23
N ASN A 73 -9.33 8.75 -4.49
CA ASN A 73 -9.27 9.56 -5.71
C ASN A 73 -8.18 10.64 -5.68
N LEU A 74 -7.00 10.30 -5.15
CA LEU A 74 -5.89 11.24 -4.99
C LEU A 74 -5.05 11.34 -6.26
N THR A 75 -4.46 12.51 -6.47
CA THR A 75 -3.29 12.63 -7.34
C THR A 75 -2.07 12.03 -6.65
N TYR A 76 -1.05 11.68 -7.43
CA TYR A 76 0.21 11.19 -6.85
C TYR A 76 0.83 12.21 -5.87
N ARG A 77 0.64 13.52 -6.07
CA ARG A 77 1.22 14.57 -5.23
C ARG A 77 0.52 14.65 -3.87
N GLU A 78 -0.80 14.49 -3.88
CA GLU A 78 -1.59 14.37 -2.65
C GLU A 78 -1.33 13.06 -1.94
N LEU A 79 -1.03 11.97 -2.67
CA LEU A 79 -0.57 10.72 -2.08
C LEU A 79 0.76 10.90 -1.33
N GLU A 80 1.74 11.59 -1.93
CA GLU A 80 3.00 11.91 -1.24
C GLU A 80 2.73 12.73 0.03
N TYR A 81 1.88 13.76 -0.04
CA TYR A 81 1.49 14.53 1.15
C TYR A 81 0.81 13.66 2.22
N ALA A 82 -0.13 12.81 1.82
CA ALA A 82 -0.83 11.89 2.72
C ALA A 82 0.11 10.89 3.38
N GLN A 83 1.20 10.48 2.72
CA GLN A 83 2.22 9.61 3.33
C GLN A 83 3.03 10.28 4.45
N TYR A 84 3.11 11.62 4.48
CA TYR A 84 3.74 12.36 5.57
C TYR A 84 2.75 12.73 6.68
N ASP A 85 1.54 13.14 6.29
CA ASP A 85 0.57 13.76 7.20
C ASP A 85 -0.42 12.76 7.82
N SER A 86 -0.77 11.69 7.10
CA SER A 86 -1.80 10.74 7.54
C SER A 86 -1.21 9.48 8.15
N ARG A 87 -1.48 9.29 9.44
CA ARG A 87 -1.19 8.03 10.15
C ARG A 87 -1.87 6.82 9.52
N MET A 88 -3.08 6.98 8.95
CA MET A 88 -3.77 5.90 8.23
C MET A 88 -3.03 5.47 6.98
N CYS A 89 -2.55 6.46 6.20
CA CYS A 89 -1.82 6.20 4.97
C CYS A 89 -0.52 5.46 5.28
N SER A 90 0.21 5.90 6.31
CA SER A 90 1.42 5.25 6.79
C SER A 90 1.17 3.80 7.23
N LEU A 91 0.12 3.57 8.04
CA LEU A 91 -0.27 2.24 8.50
C LEU A 91 -0.71 1.32 7.35
N PHE A 92 -1.54 1.80 6.43
CA PHE A 92 -2.04 1.00 5.31
C PHE A 92 -0.94 0.65 4.33
N ILE A 93 -0.02 1.57 4.04
CA ILE A 93 1.11 1.32 3.14
C ILE A 93 2.20 0.48 3.83
N LYS A 94 2.14 0.28 5.15
CA LYS A 94 3.19 -0.33 5.96
C LYS A 94 4.52 0.39 5.74
N LEU A 95 4.48 1.73 5.85
CA LEU A 95 5.71 2.50 5.94
C LEU A 95 6.32 2.20 7.31
N ASP A 96 7.44 1.49 7.34
CA ASP A 96 8.29 1.49 8.53
C ASP A 96 8.62 2.95 8.84
N GLU A 97 8.75 3.30 10.13
CA GLU A 97 9.07 4.65 10.62
C GLU A 97 10.33 5.28 9.98
N ARG A 98 11.06 4.50 9.17
CA ARG A 98 12.17 4.90 8.31
C ARG A 98 11.70 5.31 6.91
N LYS A 99 11.15 6.52 6.84
CA LYS A 99 11.01 7.40 5.65
C LYS A 99 9.87 7.10 4.65
N SER A 100 9.02 8.11 4.46
CA SER A 100 8.05 8.20 3.37
C SER A 100 8.74 8.29 2.00
N PHE A 101 8.14 7.71 0.97
CA PHE A 101 8.72 7.67 -0.37
C PHE A 101 8.40 8.94 -1.17
N SER A 102 9.36 9.44 -1.95
CA SER A 102 9.07 10.56 -2.84
C SER A 102 8.16 10.15 -4.00
N PHE A 103 7.21 11.04 -4.35
CA PHE A 103 6.29 10.97 -5.48
C PHE A 103 6.92 10.43 -6.77
N LYS A 104 8.15 10.88 -7.07
CA LYS A 104 8.85 10.52 -8.31
C LYS A 104 9.07 9.01 -8.40
N HIS A 105 9.33 8.34 -7.28
CA HIS A 105 9.58 6.90 -7.24
C HIS A 105 8.29 6.12 -7.47
N ILE A 106 7.21 6.45 -6.76
CA ILE A 106 5.90 5.78 -6.88
C ILE A 106 5.33 5.94 -8.29
N ARG A 107 5.41 7.15 -8.85
CA ARG A 107 4.91 7.42 -10.20
C ARG A 107 5.71 6.66 -11.26
N ASN A 108 7.03 6.59 -11.12
CA ASN A 108 7.88 5.88 -12.08
C ASN A 108 7.69 4.35 -12.01
N THR A 109 7.27 3.79 -10.87
CA THR A 109 6.91 2.37 -10.78
C THR A 109 5.51 2.09 -11.30
N SER A 110 4.53 2.99 -11.09
CA SER A 110 3.14 2.75 -11.51
C SER A 110 2.83 3.13 -12.97
N ARG A 111 3.70 3.88 -13.65
CA ARG A 111 3.56 4.27 -15.07
C ARG A 111 4.49 3.53 -16.03
N ARG A 112 5.28 2.56 -15.56
CA ARG A 112 6.22 1.81 -16.38
C ARG A 112 5.70 0.44 -16.72
#